data_AF-H2CG51-F1
#
_entry.id   AF-H2CG51-F1
#
_cell.length_a   1.000
_cell.length_b   1.000
_cell.length_c   1.000
_cell.angle_alpha   90.00
_cell.angle_beta   90.00
_cell.angle_gamma   90.00
#
_symmetry.space_group_name_H-M   'P 1'
#
loop_
_entity.id
_entity.type
_entity.pdbx_description
1 polymer ?
#
loop_
_entity_poly.entity_id
_entity_poly.type
_entity_poly.pdbx_seq_one_letter_code
_entity_poly.pdbx_strand_id
1 'polypeptide(L)'
;MGIFLRDPHFVFGNDVVDLFEERDRSAAFLDRYVRKICTDAEASFLRKEDDFEEALWKVWALKESAFKAVNRRDRSRSFRYRELEVQPGFHAVHDHGTGLALEASVFFERQSRFETKSRKETDCQCVVGIAWSAPAEEDALLVSWIDHVEEEADLSREVREQAASILRDLEIDASADIVQRRPAPDGELLPPVLDLPYGEAPVSLSHHGRLVMTTMHLDTSVERYLKHWQDRPTLRDGRRIFFLPAN
;
A
#
# COMPACT_ATOMS: atom_id res chain seq x y z
N MET A 1 24.44 -11.65 -1.26
CA MET A 1 23.58 -11.39 -0.08
C MET A 1 22.26 -10.91 -0.62
N GLY A 2 21.14 -11.53 -0.24
CA GLY A 2 19.83 -11.10 -0.74
C GLY A 2 19.45 -9.77 -0.12
N ILE A 3 18.98 -8.81 -0.93
CA ILE A 3 18.54 -7.48 -0.45
C ILE A 3 17.14 -7.50 0.16
N PHE A 4 16.44 -8.63 0.09
CA PHE A 4 15.13 -8.82 0.71
C PHE A 4 15.27 -9.40 2.11
N LEU A 5 14.66 -8.73 3.08
CA LEU A 5 14.63 -9.19 4.47
C LEU A 5 13.47 -10.16 4.67
N ARG A 6 13.74 -11.22 5.44
CA ARG A 6 12.87 -12.40 5.57
C ARG A 6 12.53 -12.71 7.01
N ASP A 7 12.23 -11.68 7.78
CA ASP A 7 11.65 -11.90 9.09
C ASP A 7 10.21 -12.43 8.92
N PRO A 8 9.92 -13.69 9.29
CA PRO A 8 8.58 -14.24 9.19
C PRO A 8 7.59 -13.60 10.17
N HIS A 9 8.08 -12.84 11.15
CA HIS A 9 7.27 -12.09 12.11
C HIS A 9 6.98 -10.68 11.64
N PHE A 10 7.81 -10.13 10.75
CA PHE A 10 7.57 -8.84 10.13
C PHE A 10 6.51 -8.95 9.03
N VAL A 11 5.36 -8.35 9.27
CA VAL A 11 4.27 -8.27 8.29
C VAL A 11 4.01 -6.84 7.90
N PHE A 12 3.64 -6.64 6.64
CA PHE A 12 3.23 -5.35 6.12
C PHE A 12 2.17 -5.50 5.03
N GLY A 13 1.46 -4.41 4.80
CA GLY A 13 0.50 -4.27 3.72
C GLY A 13 0.41 -2.82 3.27
N ASN A 14 -0.02 -2.63 2.04
CA ASN A 14 -0.24 -1.32 1.44
C ASN A 14 -1.63 -1.24 0.82
N ASP A 15 -2.12 -0.02 0.65
CA ASP A 15 -3.27 0.26 -0.18
C ASP A 15 -3.18 1.65 -0.79
N VAL A 16 -3.83 1.85 -1.93
CA VAL A 16 -3.87 3.12 -2.64
C VAL A 16 -5.30 3.41 -3.05
N VAL A 17 -5.73 4.66 -2.88
CA VAL A 17 -7.05 5.15 -3.30
C VAL A 17 -6.83 6.30 -4.27
N ASP A 18 -7.39 6.16 -5.46
CA ASP A 18 -7.48 7.22 -6.46
C ASP A 18 -8.68 8.11 -6.15
N LEU A 19 -8.43 9.29 -5.60
CA LEU A 19 -9.49 10.22 -5.19
C LEU A 19 -10.19 10.87 -6.39
N PHE A 20 -9.61 10.81 -7.58
CA PHE A 20 -10.31 11.28 -8.77
C PHE A 20 -11.53 10.40 -9.10
N GLU A 21 -11.44 9.09 -8.81
CA GLU A 21 -12.58 8.17 -8.99
C GLU A 21 -13.58 8.23 -7.84
N GLU A 22 -13.08 8.55 -6.64
CA GLU A 22 -13.91 8.66 -5.44
C GLU A 22 -14.52 10.04 -5.23
N ARG A 23 -14.25 11.02 -6.09
CA ARG A 23 -14.83 12.36 -5.98
C ARG A 23 -16.35 12.35 -6.13
N ASP A 24 -16.97 13.39 -5.58
CA ASP A 24 -18.40 13.70 -5.74
C ASP A 24 -19.34 12.59 -5.24
N ARG A 25 -18.88 11.75 -4.31
CA ARG A 25 -19.73 10.74 -3.67
C ARG A 25 -20.81 11.45 -2.85
N SER A 26 -22.06 11.04 -3.06
CA SER A 26 -23.19 11.66 -2.34
C SER A 26 -23.04 11.50 -0.82
N ALA A 27 -23.49 12.48 -0.04
CA ALA A 27 -23.50 12.40 1.43
C ALA A 27 -24.20 11.13 1.96
N ALA A 28 -25.25 10.67 1.27
CA ALA A 28 -25.95 9.43 1.62
C ALA A 28 -25.10 8.18 1.36
N PHE A 29 -24.23 8.19 0.34
CA PHE A 29 -23.25 7.13 0.13
C PHE A 29 -22.21 7.13 1.25
N LEU A 30 -21.62 8.30 1.55
CA LEU A 30 -20.60 8.45 2.58
C LEU A 30 -21.11 8.00 3.96
N ASP A 31 -22.32 8.41 4.35
CA ASP A 31 -22.93 7.98 5.62
C ASP A 31 -23.15 6.46 5.71
N ARG A 32 -23.65 5.82 4.63
CA ARG A 32 -23.76 4.36 4.59
C ARG A 32 -22.40 3.67 4.65
N TYR A 33 -21.42 4.25 3.97
CA TYR A 33 -20.07 3.70 3.90
C TYR A 33 -19.41 3.74 5.28
N VAL A 34 -19.46 4.88 5.98
CA VAL A 34 -19.00 5.05 7.36
C VAL A 34 -19.64 4.02 8.29
N ARG A 35 -20.95 3.83 8.23
CA ARG A 35 -21.64 2.82 9.06
C ARG A 35 -21.18 1.40 8.78
N LYS A 36 -20.79 1.10 7.54
CA LYS A 36 -20.29 -0.21 7.12
C LYS A 36 -18.86 -0.44 7.62
N ILE A 37 -17.97 0.52 7.44
CA ILE A 37 -16.53 0.31 7.60
C ILE A 37 -15.98 0.80 8.95
N CYS A 38 -16.55 1.85 9.53
CA CYS A 38 -15.98 2.52 10.70
C CYS A 38 -16.48 1.92 12.03
N THR A 39 -15.62 1.91 13.03
CA THR A 39 -16.02 1.81 14.44
C THR A 39 -16.67 3.12 14.89
N ASP A 40 -17.31 3.10 16.06
CA ASP A 40 -17.93 4.31 16.61
C ASP A 40 -16.87 5.34 17.01
N ALA A 41 -15.67 4.88 17.42
CA ALA A 41 -14.52 5.73 17.72
C ALA A 41 -14.02 6.43 16.44
N GLU A 42 -13.87 5.68 15.34
CA GLU A 42 -13.49 6.23 14.03
C GLU A 42 -14.49 7.25 13.52
N ALA A 43 -15.77 6.91 13.52
CA ALA A 43 -16.82 7.83 13.12
C ALA A 43 -16.86 9.10 14.01
N SER A 44 -16.41 9.01 15.27
CA SER A 44 -16.33 10.16 16.17
C SER A 44 -15.19 11.11 15.80
N PHE A 45 -13.99 10.60 15.52
CA PHE A 45 -12.87 11.47 15.16
C PHE A 45 -12.96 11.97 13.71
N LEU A 46 -13.47 11.16 12.76
CA LEU A 46 -13.64 11.59 11.36
C LEU A 46 -14.48 12.87 11.24
N ARG A 47 -15.52 13.02 12.08
CA ARG A 47 -16.37 14.23 12.10
C ARG A 47 -15.67 15.50 12.58
N LYS A 48 -14.45 15.38 13.12
CA LYS A 48 -13.63 16.49 13.61
C LYS A 48 -12.52 16.86 12.62
N GLU A 49 -12.31 16.07 11.59
CA GLU A 49 -11.32 16.34 10.54
C GLU A 49 -11.82 17.45 9.63
N ASP A 50 -10.89 18.27 9.13
CA ASP A 50 -11.21 19.41 8.26
C ASP A 50 -11.78 18.94 6.91
N ASP A 51 -11.21 17.87 6.36
CA ASP A 51 -11.72 17.17 5.17
C ASP A 51 -12.18 15.77 5.55
N PHE A 52 -13.50 15.64 5.74
CA PHE A 52 -14.14 14.39 6.13
C PHE A 52 -13.95 13.27 5.09
N GLU A 53 -14.01 13.60 3.80
CA GLU A 53 -13.96 12.62 2.73
C GLU A 53 -12.53 12.09 2.57
N GLU A 54 -11.54 12.99 2.55
CA GLU A 54 -10.13 12.60 2.56
C GLU A 54 -9.81 11.73 3.79
N ALA A 55 -10.25 12.14 4.98
CA ALA A 55 -10.04 11.38 6.21
C ALA A 55 -10.70 9.99 6.18
N LEU A 56 -11.89 9.86 5.59
CA LEU A 56 -12.55 8.58 5.40
C LEU A 56 -11.73 7.65 4.49
N TRP A 57 -11.18 8.18 3.40
CA TRP A 57 -10.32 7.41 2.51
C TRP A 57 -8.97 7.04 3.15
N LYS A 58 -8.43 7.89 4.04
CA LYS A 58 -7.30 7.53 4.91
C LYS A 58 -7.63 6.34 5.81
N VAL A 59 -8.80 6.34 6.45
CA VAL A 59 -9.25 5.20 7.27
C VAL A 59 -9.37 3.93 6.42
N TRP A 60 -9.98 4.03 5.24
CA TRP A 60 -10.12 2.90 4.33
C TRP A 60 -8.77 2.30 3.93
N ALA A 61 -7.86 3.12 3.41
CA ALA A 61 -6.55 2.67 2.94
C ALA A 61 -5.74 2.01 4.06
N LEU A 62 -5.81 2.55 5.28
CA LEU A 62 -5.13 1.96 6.44
C LEU A 62 -5.74 0.62 6.87
N LYS A 63 -7.07 0.44 6.81
CA LYS A 63 -7.71 -0.83 7.13
C LYS A 63 -7.37 -1.93 6.12
N GLU A 64 -7.40 -1.61 4.83
CA GLU A 64 -6.99 -2.55 3.78
C GLU A 64 -5.50 -2.92 3.90
N SER A 65 -4.66 -1.94 4.19
CA SER A 65 -3.23 -2.16 4.46
C SER A 65 -3.02 -3.07 5.67
N ALA A 66 -3.70 -2.79 6.78
CA ALA A 66 -3.63 -3.58 8.00
C ALA A 66 -4.14 -5.00 7.79
N PHE A 67 -5.23 -5.17 7.04
CA PHE A 67 -5.73 -6.48 6.69
C PHE A 67 -4.72 -7.29 5.89
N LYS A 68 -4.09 -6.69 4.87
CA LYS A 68 -3.03 -7.37 4.09
C LYS A 68 -1.86 -7.78 4.97
N ALA A 69 -1.46 -6.95 5.95
CA ALA A 69 -0.43 -7.29 6.92
C ALA A 69 -0.86 -8.47 7.82
N VAL A 70 -2.05 -8.38 8.43
CA VAL A 70 -2.58 -9.42 9.33
C VAL A 70 -2.78 -10.74 8.59
N ASN A 71 -3.32 -10.72 7.37
CA ASN A 71 -3.61 -11.93 6.59
C ASN A 71 -2.34 -12.70 6.20
N ARG A 72 -1.15 -12.06 6.21
CA ARG A 72 0.14 -12.76 6.08
C ARG A 72 0.45 -13.64 7.27
N ARG A 73 0.06 -13.18 8.47
CA ARG A 73 0.23 -13.92 9.73
C ARG A 73 -0.90 -14.93 9.94
N ASP A 74 -2.13 -14.52 9.68
CA ASP A 74 -3.35 -15.33 9.85
C ASP A 74 -4.04 -15.53 8.50
N ARG A 75 -3.62 -16.60 7.80
CA ARG A 75 -3.94 -16.90 6.40
C ARG A 75 -5.38 -17.32 6.11
N SER A 76 -6.24 -17.33 7.13
CA SER A 76 -7.63 -17.80 7.06
C SER A 76 -8.63 -16.71 7.42
N ARG A 77 -8.17 -15.46 7.47
CA ARG A 77 -8.96 -14.38 8.04
C ARG A 77 -9.81 -13.72 6.97
N SER A 78 -11.12 -13.77 7.20
CA SER A 78 -12.05 -12.91 6.47
C SER A 78 -11.89 -11.44 6.87
N PHE A 79 -11.94 -10.55 5.88
CA PHE A 79 -11.82 -9.13 6.13
C PHE A 79 -13.08 -8.59 6.84
N ARG A 80 -12.89 -8.11 8.07
CA ARG A 80 -13.95 -7.55 8.92
C ARG A 80 -13.59 -6.12 9.30
N TYR A 81 -14.07 -5.16 8.52
CA TYR A 81 -13.70 -3.74 8.62
C TYR A 81 -13.69 -3.18 10.04
N ARG A 82 -14.72 -3.49 10.85
CA ARG A 82 -14.88 -2.93 12.20
C ARG A 82 -14.01 -3.62 13.26
N GLU A 83 -13.35 -4.73 12.93
CA GLU A 83 -12.34 -5.33 13.81
C GLU A 83 -10.96 -4.67 13.66
N LEU A 84 -10.74 -3.91 12.57
CA LEU A 84 -9.54 -3.13 12.34
C LEU A 84 -9.86 -1.67 12.63
N GLU A 85 -9.34 -1.13 13.72
CA GLU A 85 -9.59 0.23 14.18
C GLU A 85 -8.36 1.12 13.99
N VAL A 86 -8.47 2.08 13.09
CA VAL A 86 -7.49 3.14 12.89
C VAL A 86 -7.51 4.08 14.08
N GLN A 87 -6.34 4.32 14.67
CA GLN A 87 -6.21 5.23 15.80
C GLN A 87 -6.22 6.70 15.33
N PRO A 88 -6.70 7.64 16.17
CA PRO A 88 -6.68 9.07 15.85
C PRO A 88 -5.28 9.54 15.42
N GLY A 89 -5.21 10.37 14.38
CA GLY A 89 -3.94 10.81 13.79
C GLY A 89 -3.28 9.79 12.86
N PHE A 90 -3.95 8.69 12.51
CA PHE A 90 -3.58 7.79 11.41
C PHE A 90 -2.20 7.11 11.53
N HIS A 91 -1.69 6.94 12.75
CA HIS A 91 -0.35 6.42 13.04
C HIS A 91 -0.33 4.94 13.45
N ALA A 92 -1.50 4.35 13.70
CA ALA A 92 -1.62 2.96 14.09
C ALA A 92 -2.98 2.37 13.70
N VAL A 93 -3.01 1.05 13.53
CA VAL A 93 -4.24 0.26 13.37
C VAL A 93 -4.25 -0.84 14.41
N HIS A 94 -5.31 -0.91 15.20
CA HIS A 94 -5.53 -1.98 16.16
C HIS A 94 -6.44 -3.03 15.54
N ASP A 95 -5.99 -4.27 15.60
CA ASP A 95 -6.77 -5.42 15.19
C ASP A 95 -7.38 -6.08 16.43
N HIS A 96 -8.65 -5.82 16.68
CA HIS A 96 -9.40 -6.39 17.80
C HIS A 96 -9.61 -7.90 17.69
N GLY A 97 -9.52 -8.47 16.48
CA GLY A 97 -9.68 -9.92 16.29
C GLY A 97 -8.44 -10.71 16.68
N THR A 98 -7.23 -10.16 16.50
CA THR A 98 -5.97 -10.82 16.89
C THR A 98 -5.28 -10.20 18.11
N GLY A 99 -5.69 -9.01 18.53
CA GLY A 99 -5.00 -8.20 19.54
C GLY A 99 -3.71 -7.56 19.03
N LEU A 100 -3.43 -7.60 17.72
CA LEU A 100 -2.23 -7.00 17.13
C LEU A 100 -2.40 -5.48 17.00
N ALA A 101 -1.37 -4.73 17.38
CA ALA A 101 -1.24 -3.33 17.02
C ALA A 101 -0.22 -3.22 15.89
N LEU A 102 -0.62 -2.59 14.79
CA LEU A 102 0.23 -2.27 13.66
C LEU A 102 0.56 -0.78 13.70
N GLU A 103 1.82 -0.46 13.45
CA GLU A 103 2.20 0.90 13.08
C GLU A 103 1.66 1.19 11.68
N ALA A 104 1.33 2.44 11.43
CA ALA A 104 0.73 2.86 10.18
C ALA A 104 1.23 4.22 9.73
N SER A 105 1.14 4.43 8.42
CA SER A 105 1.37 5.73 7.80
C SER A 105 0.41 5.92 6.68
N VAL A 106 -0.07 7.15 6.60
CA VAL A 106 -0.90 7.58 5.50
C VAL A 106 -0.27 8.80 4.86
N PHE A 107 -0.26 8.79 3.55
CA PHE A 107 0.25 9.88 2.75
C PHE A 107 -0.86 10.33 1.79
N PHE A 108 -0.89 11.64 1.54
CA PHE A 108 -1.80 12.27 0.60
C PHE A 108 -0.98 13.06 -0.40
N GLU A 109 -1.13 12.76 -1.69
CA GLU A 109 -0.52 13.55 -2.75
C GLU A 109 -1.58 14.30 -3.53
N ARG A 110 -1.28 15.56 -3.84
CA ARG A 110 -1.98 16.34 -4.88
C ARG A 110 -0.92 16.84 -5.85
N GLN A 111 -0.81 16.20 -7.02
CA GLN A 111 0.06 16.65 -8.11
C GLN A 111 -0.78 17.07 -9.31
N SER A 112 -0.52 18.28 -9.82
CA SER A 112 -1.03 18.74 -11.11
C SER A 112 0.01 18.44 -12.18
N ARG A 113 -0.29 17.49 -13.09
CA ARG A 113 0.58 17.25 -14.27
C ARG A 113 0.27 18.23 -15.38
N PHE A 114 1.30 18.85 -15.94
CA PHE A 114 1.22 19.67 -17.16
C PHE A 114 1.88 18.94 -18.33
N GLU A 115 1.12 18.29 -19.20
CA GLU A 115 1.65 17.78 -20.46
C GLU A 115 1.87 18.92 -21.47
N THR A 116 3.14 19.18 -21.81
CA THR A 116 3.53 20.20 -22.80
C THR A 116 3.49 19.62 -24.22
N LYS A 117 2.30 19.68 -24.84
CA LYS A 117 2.08 19.86 -26.31
C LYS A 117 0.60 19.90 -26.68
N SER A 118 -0.26 19.34 -25.84
CA SER A 118 -1.72 19.54 -25.85
C SER A 118 -2.19 19.52 -24.41
N ARG A 119 -2.51 20.71 -23.88
CA ARG A 119 -2.77 20.99 -22.46
C ARG A 119 -3.88 20.08 -21.90
N LYS A 120 -3.51 18.94 -21.32
CA LYS A 120 -4.39 18.11 -20.49
C LYS A 120 -3.78 18.10 -19.09
N GLU A 121 -4.39 18.87 -18.20
CA GLU A 121 -4.04 18.88 -16.80
C GLU A 121 -4.59 17.59 -16.21
N THR A 122 -3.70 16.70 -15.74
CA THR A 122 -4.12 15.49 -15.03
C THR A 122 -3.77 15.72 -13.58
N ASP A 123 -4.77 16.13 -12.80
CA ASP A 123 -4.65 16.17 -11.34
C ASP A 123 -4.68 14.74 -10.82
N CYS A 124 -3.56 14.27 -10.26
CA CYS A 124 -3.57 13.10 -9.41
C CYS A 124 -3.83 13.53 -7.97
N GLN A 125 -4.88 12.98 -7.39
CA GLN A 125 -5.14 13.06 -5.96
C GLN A 125 -5.23 11.63 -5.44
N CYS A 126 -4.37 11.26 -4.50
CA CYS A 126 -4.38 9.91 -3.97
C CYS A 126 -4.13 9.86 -2.47
N VAL A 127 -4.68 8.82 -1.86
CA VAL A 127 -4.38 8.42 -0.48
C VAL A 127 -3.64 7.11 -0.53
N VAL A 128 -2.52 7.04 0.19
CA VAL A 128 -1.70 5.84 0.31
C VAL A 128 -1.65 5.43 1.75
N GLY A 129 -2.09 4.21 2.04
CA GLY A 129 -1.96 3.57 3.34
C GLY A 129 -0.83 2.56 3.34
N ILE A 130 -0.06 2.51 4.42
CA ILE A 130 0.84 1.40 4.73
C ILE A 130 0.66 1.05 6.21
N ALA A 131 0.60 -0.24 6.52
CA ALA A 131 0.57 -0.76 7.87
C ALA A 131 1.60 -1.88 8.04
N TRP A 132 2.27 -1.94 9.19
CA TRP A 132 3.30 -2.94 9.48
C TRP A 132 3.42 -3.28 10.97
N SER A 133 4.00 -4.42 11.30
CA SER A 133 4.28 -4.84 12.67
C SER A 133 5.62 -4.29 13.17
N ALA A 134 5.67 -3.85 14.42
CA ALA A 134 6.92 -3.45 15.08
C ALA A 134 7.74 -4.66 15.61
N PRO A 135 9.08 -4.56 15.74
CA PRO A 135 9.97 -3.60 15.11
C PRO A 135 10.54 -4.16 13.80
N ALA A 136 10.65 -3.31 12.78
CA ALA A 136 11.55 -3.59 11.66
C ALA A 136 13.01 -3.59 12.17
N GLU A 137 13.85 -4.51 11.70
CA GLU A 137 15.28 -4.57 12.04
C GLU A 137 15.99 -3.22 11.81
N GLU A 138 17.17 -3.01 12.42
CA GLU A 138 17.85 -1.72 12.33
C GLU A 138 18.19 -1.28 10.89
N ASP A 139 18.44 -2.28 10.04
CA ASP A 139 18.86 -2.09 8.65
C ASP A 139 17.74 -2.38 7.64
N ALA A 140 16.48 -2.32 8.08
CA ALA A 140 15.30 -2.55 7.25
C ALA A 140 14.70 -1.27 6.66
N LEU A 141 14.21 -1.36 5.43
CA LEU A 141 13.43 -0.34 4.73
C LEU A 141 12.12 -0.92 4.19
N LEU A 142 11.02 -0.22 4.45
CA LEU A 142 9.81 -0.38 3.67
C LEU A 142 9.87 0.57 2.48
N VAL A 143 9.90 0.01 1.28
CA VAL A 143 10.01 0.79 0.04
C VAL A 143 8.75 0.58 -0.79
N SER A 144 8.13 1.68 -1.19
CA SER A 144 6.88 1.69 -1.93
C SER A 144 7.00 2.49 -3.21
N TRP A 145 6.48 1.95 -4.31
CA TRP A 145 6.40 2.60 -5.61
C TRP A 145 4.95 2.75 -6.01
N ILE A 146 4.59 3.92 -6.53
CA ILE A 146 3.25 4.23 -7.01
C ILE A 146 3.38 4.72 -8.45
N ASP A 147 2.63 4.14 -9.37
CA ASP A 147 2.62 4.51 -10.79
C ASP A 147 1.21 4.80 -11.28
N HIS A 148 1.15 5.69 -12.28
CA HIS A 148 -0.04 5.88 -13.09
C HIS A 148 -0.06 4.91 -14.25
N VAL A 149 -1.25 4.41 -14.55
CA VAL A 149 -1.49 3.57 -15.72
C VAL A 149 -2.51 4.21 -16.66
N GLU A 150 -2.54 3.70 -17.89
CA GLU A 150 -3.52 4.09 -18.89
C GLU A 150 -4.93 3.65 -18.47
N GLU A 151 -5.96 4.38 -18.92
CA GLU A 151 -7.35 4.22 -18.49
C GLU A 151 -7.93 2.83 -18.83
N GLU A 152 -7.42 2.17 -19.88
CA GLU A 152 -7.87 0.85 -20.34
C GLU A 152 -6.93 -0.29 -19.91
N ALA A 153 -5.96 -0.01 -19.03
CA ALA A 153 -4.98 -1.00 -18.63
C ALA A 153 -5.55 -2.08 -17.70
N ASP A 154 -5.05 -3.31 -17.82
CA ASP A 154 -5.31 -4.36 -16.85
C ASP A 154 -4.49 -4.08 -15.59
N LEU A 155 -5.11 -3.43 -14.60
CA LEU A 155 -4.44 -3.01 -13.35
C LEU A 155 -3.73 -4.15 -12.63
N SER A 156 -4.31 -5.36 -12.67
CA SER A 156 -3.68 -6.54 -12.08
C SER A 156 -2.42 -6.96 -12.82
N ARG A 157 -2.38 -6.82 -14.15
CA ARG A 157 -1.16 -7.01 -14.94
C ARG A 157 -0.15 -5.88 -14.70
N GLU A 158 -0.60 -4.62 -14.71
CA GLU A 158 0.29 -3.47 -14.57
C GLU A 158 1.00 -3.43 -13.21
N VAL A 159 0.31 -3.74 -12.10
CA VAL A 159 0.97 -3.80 -10.78
C VAL A 159 2.03 -4.91 -10.71
N ARG A 160 1.86 -6.00 -11.48
CA ARG A 160 2.86 -7.07 -11.58
C ARG A 160 4.05 -6.64 -12.44
N GLU A 161 3.80 -5.93 -13.54
CA GLU A 161 4.87 -5.42 -14.39
C GLU A 161 5.67 -4.32 -13.67
N GLN A 162 5.02 -3.49 -12.85
CA GLN A 162 5.69 -2.54 -11.95
C GLN A 162 6.64 -3.28 -10.99
N ALA A 163 6.15 -4.29 -10.29
CA ALA A 163 6.96 -5.10 -9.39
C ALA A 163 8.13 -5.81 -10.12
N ALA A 164 7.91 -6.35 -11.31
CA ALA A 164 8.96 -6.93 -12.14
C ALA A 164 9.99 -5.88 -12.59
N SER A 165 9.56 -4.66 -12.93
CA SER A 165 10.46 -3.56 -13.28
C SER A 165 11.34 -3.15 -12.11
N ILE A 166 10.77 -3.06 -10.89
CA ILE A 166 11.52 -2.78 -9.67
C ILE A 166 12.60 -3.85 -9.47
N LEU A 167 12.28 -5.14 -9.65
CA LEU A 167 13.28 -6.21 -9.53
C LEU A 167 14.41 -6.07 -10.54
N ARG A 168 14.11 -5.72 -11.80
CA ARG A 168 15.13 -5.48 -12.83
C ARG A 168 16.05 -4.32 -12.46
N ASP A 169 15.49 -3.23 -11.97
CA ASP A 169 16.24 -2.05 -11.53
C ASP A 169 17.10 -2.33 -10.28
N LEU A 170 16.68 -3.30 -9.45
CA LEU A 170 17.45 -3.83 -8.33
C LEU A 170 18.48 -4.89 -8.74
N GLU A 171 18.68 -5.10 -10.04
CA GLU A 171 19.57 -6.12 -10.62
C GLU A 171 19.28 -7.54 -10.11
N ILE A 172 18.01 -7.84 -9.84
CA ILE A 172 17.57 -9.17 -9.45
C ILE A 172 17.19 -9.97 -10.69
N ASP A 173 17.70 -11.20 -10.74
CA ASP A 173 17.55 -12.11 -11.86
C ASP A 173 16.09 -12.31 -12.32
N ALA A 174 15.92 -12.46 -13.63
CA ALA A 174 14.65 -12.60 -14.33
C ALA A 174 13.92 -13.93 -14.04
N SER A 175 14.54 -14.83 -13.29
CA SER A 175 13.86 -15.99 -12.71
C SER A 175 12.92 -15.62 -11.57
N ALA A 176 12.92 -14.36 -11.11
CA ALA A 176 11.97 -13.87 -10.13
C ALA A 176 10.55 -13.78 -10.70
N ASP A 177 9.61 -14.49 -10.07
CA ASP A 177 8.18 -14.45 -10.42
C ASP A 177 7.33 -13.96 -9.25
N ILE A 178 6.19 -13.34 -9.56
CA ILE A 178 5.22 -12.88 -8.56
C ILE A 178 4.18 -13.97 -8.37
N VAL A 179 4.27 -14.66 -7.24
CA VAL A 179 3.36 -15.76 -6.91
C VAL A 179 2.18 -15.22 -6.10
N GLN A 180 1.11 -14.85 -6.82
CA GLN A 180 -0.10 -14.23 -6.25
C GLN A 180 -1.21 -15.21 -5.86
N ARG A 181 -1.16 -16.45 -6.36
CA ARG A 181 -2.28 -17.41 -6.23
C ARG A 181 -1.78 -18.79 -5.85
N ARG A 182 -1.36 -18.92 -4.60
CA ARG A 182 -1.21 -20.24 -3.99
C ARG A 182 -2.50 -20.56 -3.25
N PRO A 183 -3.25 -21.59 -3.67
CA PRO A 183 -4.33 -22.08 -2.83
C PRO A 183 -3.72 -22.57 -1.52
N ALA A 184 -4.16 -21.99 -0.42
CA ALA A 184 -4.00 -22.58 0.89
C ALA A 184 -4.73 -23.94 0.92
N PRO A 185 -4.39 -24.84 1.87
CA PRO A 185 -5.06 -26.14 1.98
C PRO A 185 -6.59 -26.08 2.11
N ASP A 186 -7.13 -24.94 2.54
CA ASP A 186 -8.56 -24.64 2.68
C ASP A 186 -9.18 -23.98 1.43
N GLY A 187 -8.38 -23.72 0.38
CA GLY A 187 -8.81 -23.07 -0.85
C GLY A 187 -8.71 -21.54 -0.85
N GLU A 188 -8.30 -20.91 0.25
CA GLU A 188 -8.08 -19.45 0.28
C GLU A 188 -6.81 -19.05 -0.49
N LEU A 189 -6.77 -17.83 -1.01
CA LEU A 189 -5.60 -17.33 -1.71
C LEU A 189 -4.59 -16.77 -0.70
N LEU A 190 -3.39 -17.36 -0.68
CA LEU A 190 -2.29 -16.82 0.13
C LEU A 190 -1.86 -15.44 -0.37
N PRO A 191 -1.38 -14.56 0.53
CA PRO A 191 -0.83 -13.27 0.14
C PRO A 191 0.33 -13.40 -0.87
N PRO A 192 0.51 -12.40 -1.75
CA PRO A 192 1.56 -12.44 -2.74
C PRO A 192 2.96 -12.49 -2.13
N VAL A 193 3.82 -13.25 -2.79
CA VAL A 193 5.27 -13.29 -2.56
C VAL A 193 6.01 -13.13 -3.88
N LEU A 194 7.27 -12.71 -3.78
CA LEU A 194 8.26 -12.82 -4.84
C LEU A 194 8.97 -14.15 -4.65
N ASP A 195 8.99 -14.99 -5.68
CA ASP A 195 9.81 -16.18 -5.72
C ASP A 195 11.19 -15.80 -6.27
N LEU A 196 12.19 -15.67 -5.40
CA LEU A 196 13.54 -15.20 -5.77
C LEU A 196 14.51 -16.38 -5.81
N PRO A 197 15.67 -16.29 -6.51
CA PRO A 197 16.66 -17.37 -6.58
C PRO A 197 17.16 -17.86 -5.22
N TYR A 198 17.09 -16.99 -4.22
CA TYR A 198 17.54 -17.27 -2.85
C TYR A 198 16.37 -17.68 -1.94
N GLY A 199 15.12 -17.73 -2.42
CA GLY A 199 13.89 -18.06 -1.67
C GLY A 199 12.81 -16.97 -1.72
N GLU A 200 11.69 -17.19 -1.04
CA GLU A 200 10.54 -16.27 -1.10
C GLU A 200 10.76 -14.97 -0.30
N ALA A 201 10.16 -13.88 -0.79
CA ALA A 201 10.08 -12.62 -0.07
C ALA A 201 8.64 -12.03 -0.12
N PRO A 202 8.14 -11.44 0.97
CA PRO A 202 6.83 -10.81 0.98
C PRO A 202 6.82 -9.57 0.05
N VAL A 203 5.72 -9.39 -0.69
CA VAL A 203 5.43 -8.18 -1.48
C VAL A 203 3.97 -7.82 -1.30
N SER A 204 3.66 -6.54 -1.12
CA SER A 204 2.28 -6.05 -1.08
C SER A 204 1.95 -5.28 -2.35
N LEU A 205 0.81 -5.60 -2.95
CA LEU A 205 0.37 -5.09 -4.24
C LEU A 205 -1.04 -4.49 -4.05
N SER A 206 -1.28 -3.32 -4.62
CA SER A 206 -2.58 -2.66 -4.62
C SER A 206 -2.79 -1.88 -5.91
N HIS A 207 -4.05 -1.67 -6.26
CA HIS A 207 -4.43 -0.78 -7.35
C HIS A 207 -5.81 -0.18 -7.10
N HIS A 208 -6.02 1.05 -7.55
CA HIS A 208 -7.33 1.72 -7.52
C HIS A 208 -7.36 2.77 -8.61
N GLY A 209 -8.46 2.85 -9.34
CA GLY A 209 -8.56 3.67 -10.55
C GLY A 209 -7.36 3.52 -11.46
N ARG A 210 -6.61 4.59 -11.65
CA ARG A 210 -5.43 4.62 -12.54
C ARG A 210 -4.12 4.48 -11.80
N LEU A 211 -4.14 4.00 -10.56
CA LEU A 211 -2.97 3.87 -9.70
C LEU A 211 -2.66 2.40 -9.46
N VAL A 212 -1.38 2.06 -9.56
CA VAL A 212 -0.82 0.78 -9.10
C VAL A 212 0.28 1.05 -8.09
N MET A 213 0.36 0.21 -7.06
CA MET A 213 1.35 0.39 -6.01
C MET A 213 1.92 -0.95 -5.55
N THR A 214 3.26 -0.98 -5.44
CA THR A 214 4.04 -2.10 -4.96
C THR A 214 4.82 -1.69 -3.73
N THR A 215 4.80 -2.52 -2.68
CA THR A 215 5.61 -2.33 -1.46
C THR A 215 6.44 -3.56 -1.16
N MET A 216 7.70 -3.36 -0.80
CA MET A 216 8.67 -4.40 -0.49
C MET A 216 9.43 -4.09 0.81
N HIS A 217 9.87 -5.13 1.51
CA HIS A 217 10.72 -5.06 2.69
C HIS A 217 12.17 -5.39 2.31
N LEU A 218 13.02 -4.37 2.31
CA LEU A 218 14.37 -4.43 1.76
C LEU A 218 15.40 -4.05 2.81
N ASP A 219 16.62 -4.53 2.64
CA ASP A 219 17.80 -4.12 3.40
C ASP A 219 18.28 -2.74 2.94
N THR A 220 18.87 -1.96 3.85
CA THR A 220 19.40 -0.61 3.57
C THR A 220 20.47 -0.57 2.48
N SER A 221 21.14 -1.67 2.16
CA SER A 221 22.05 -1.72 1.01
C SER A 221 21.34 -1.45 -0.33
N VAL A 222 20.01 -1.52 -0.38
CA VAL A 222 19.20 -1.10 -1.53
C VAL A 222 19.43 0.37 -1.90
N GLU A 223 19.84 1.21 -0.94
CA GLU A 223 20.05 2.64 -1.15
C GLU A 223 21.00 2.96 -2.31
N ARG A 224 21.97 2.08 -2.57
CA ARG A 224 22.91 2.22 -3.70
C ARG A 224 22.25 2.09 -5.08
N TYR A 225 21.09 1.43 -5.15
CA TYR A 225 20.28 1.25 -6.35
C TYR A 225 19.25 2.35 -6.51
N LEU A 226 18.84 3.02 -5.42
CA LEU A 226 17.85 4.12 -5.48
C LEU A 226 18.32 5.30 -6.36
N LYS A 227 19.62 5.39 -6.67
CA LYS A 227 20.16 6.34 -7.64
C LYS A 227 19.52 6.22 -9.03
N HIS A 228 19.00 5.05 -9.40
CA HIS A 228 18.32 4.83 -10.67
C HIS A 228 16.90 5.45 -10.71
N TRP A 229 16.38 5.89 -9.56
CA TRP A 229 15.05 6.48 -9.42
C TRP A 229 15.06 7.93 -8.95
N GLN A 230 16.19 8.64 -9.11
CA GLN A 230 16.34 10.05 -8.70
C GLN A 230 15.37 11.00 -9.40
N ASP A 231 14.85 10.62 -10.56
CA ASP A 231 13.90 11.44 -11.32
C ASP A 231 12.47 11.37 -10.75
N ARG A 232 12.24 10.53 -9.73
CA ARG A 232 10.94 10.38 -9.07
C ARG A 232 10.88 11.22 -7.79
N PRO A 233 9.79 11.98 -7.55
CA PRO A 233 9.58 12.60 -6.26
C PRO A 233 9.59 11.52 -5.16
N THR A 234 10.39 11.76 -4.12
CA THR A 234 10.62 10.77 -3.06
C THR A 234 10.27 11.37 -1.71
N LEU A 235 9.42 10.70 -0.94
CA LEU A 235 9.16 11.02 0.46
C LEU A 235 9.92 10.04 1.36
N ARG A 236 10.66 10.58 2.34
CA ARG A 236 11.34 9.79 3.36
C ARG A 236 10.75 10.12 4.72
N ASP A 237 10.35 9.09 5.45
CA ASP A 237 9.87 9.21 6.82
C ASP A 237 10.49 8.09 7.68
N GLY A 238 11.55 8.40 8.41
CA GLY A 238 12.33 7.39 9.13
C GLY A 238 12.89 6.31 8.19
N ARG A 239 12.51 5.04 8.42
CA ARG A 239 12.90 3.86 7.61
C ARG A 239 11.96 3.54 6.45
N ARG A 240 11.21 4.53 5.98
CA ARG A 240 10.25 4.38 4.88
C ARG A 240 10.66 5.27 3.72
N ILE A 241 10.59 4.72 2.51
CA ILE A 241 10.85 5.43 1.27
C ILE A 241 9.67 5.22 0.33
N PHE A 242 9.04 6.32 -0.07
CA PHE A 242 7.95 6.32 -1.03
C PHE A 242 8.43 6.97 -2.32
N PHE A 243 8.42 6.21 -3.40
CA PHE A 243 8.58 6.70 -4.76
C PHE A 243 7.22 7.03 -5.33
N LEU A 244 6.96 8.32 -5.47
CA LEU A 244 5.73 8.83 -6.05
C LEU A 244 5.74 8.61 -7.57
N PRO A 245 4.58 8.74 -8.23
CA PRO A 245 4.53 8.68 -9.69
C PRO A 245 5.57 9.63 -10.30
N ALA A 246 6.35 9.13 -11.26
CA ALA A 246 7.24 9.99 -12.03
C ALA A 246 6.41 11.05 -12.78
N ASN A 247 6.97 12.24 -13.06
CA ASN A 247 6.28 13.28 -13.83
C ASN A 247 5.87 12.79 -15.24
#